data_AF-A0A8J2KEQ3-F1
#
_entry.id   AF-A0A8J2KEQ3-F1
#
_cell.length_a   1.000
_cell.length_b   1.000
_cell.length_c   1.000
_cell.angle_alpha   90.00
_cell.angle_beta   90.00
_cell.angle_gamma   90.00
#
_symmetry.space_group_name_H-M   'P 1'
#
loop_
_entity.id
_entity.type
_entity.pdbx_description
1 polymer ?
#
loop_
_entity_poly.entity_id
_entity_poly.type
_entity_poly.pdbx_seq_one_letter_code
_entity_poly.pdbx_strand_id
1 'polypeptide(L)'
;MRENENTRGRFLRVSQTISRGGPRSQVAIPAQGMIEFRDALTDLLEDFGTDDGGFRGELPEGRHIRVDNKIFYFDIGQNNRGVFMRVSE
;
A
#
# COMPACT_ATOMS: atom_id res chain seq x y z
N MET A 1 9.88 5.85 3.33
CA MET A 1 10.14 4.98 2.16
C MET A 1 11.53 5.29 1.64
N ARG A 2 12.19 4.37 0.92
CA ARG A 2 13.54 4.61 0.35
C ARG A 2 13.64 4.03 -1.05
N GLU A 3 14.02 4.86 -2.02
CA GLU A 3 14.41 4.38 -3.36
C GLU A 3 15.76 3.65 -3.25
N ASN A 4 15.83 2.46 -3.84
CA ASN A 4 17.03 1.62 -3.88
C ASN A 4 17.21 1.07 -5.29
N GLU A 5 18.44 0.68 -5.61
CA GLU A 5 18.81 0.07 -6.89
C GLU A 5 19.64 -1.20 -6.62
N ASN A 6 19.39 -2.25 -7.40
CA ASN A 6 20.20 -3.47 -7.39
C ASN A 6 20.34 -4.02 -8.82
N THR A 7 20.94 -5.20 -8.97
CA THR A 7 21.13 -5.86 -10.28
C THR A 7 19.82 -6.19 -11.01
N ARG A 8 18.67 -6.12 -10.33
CA ARG A 8 17.32 -6.31 -10.90
C ARG A 8 16.60 -4.99 -11.20
N GLY A 9 17.26 -3.85 -11.00
CA GLY A 9 16.75 -2.51 -11.27
C GLY A 9 16.41 -1.69 -10.03
N ARG A 10 15.68 -0.59 -10.26
CA ARG A 10 15.26 0.36 -9.21
C ARG A 10 13.93 -0.04 -8.59
N PHE A 11 13.80 0.16 -7.29
CA PHE A 11 12.60 -0.15 -6.53
C PHE A 11 12.43 0.79 -5.34
N LEU A 12 11.18 1.04 -4.97
CA LEU A 12 10.82 1.72 -3.74
C LEU A 12 10.66 0.68 -2.62
N ARG A 13 11.47 0.82 -1.56
CA ARG A 13 11.31 0.04 -0.34
C ARG A 13 10.41 0.78 0.65
N VAL A 14 9.27 0.17 0.96
CA VAL A 14 8.38 0.59 2.04
C VAL A 14 8.61 -0.33 3.23
N SER A 15 8.86 0.25 4.39
CA SER A 15 9.06 -0.50 5.63
C SER A 15 8.12 0.03 6.69
N GLN A 16 7.34 -0.85 7.29
CA GLN A 16 6.49 -0.54 8.43
C GLN A 16 7.17 -1.04 9.70
N THR A 17 7.30 -0.15 10.68
CA THR A 17 7.86 -0.44 11.99
C THR A 17 6.84 -0.15 13.07
N ILE A 18 6.55 -1.12 13.93
CA ILE A 18 5.67 -0.91 15.07
C ILE A 18 6.52 -0.36 16.23
N SER A 19 6.13 0.81 16.76
CA SER A 19 6.91 1.63 17.71
C SER A 19 7.26 0.99 19.05
N ARG A 20 6.89 -0.28 19.29
CA ARG A 20 7.12 -1.03 20.54
C ARG A 20 7.77 -2.40 20.31
N GLY A 21 8.77 -2.46 19.43
CA GLY A 21 9.53 -3.70 19.19
C GLY A 21 8.74 -4.80 18.47
N GLY A 22 7.62 -4.44 17.83
CA GLY A 22 6.83 -5.38 17.04
C GLY A 22 7.52 -5.76 15.73
N PRO A 23 6.99 -6.79 15.03
CA PRO A 23 7.55 -7.25 13.77
C PRO A 23 7.63 -6.12 12.75
N ARG A 24 8.77 -6.05 12.05
CA ARG A 24 8.97 -5.14 10.92
C ARG A 24 8.50 -5.86 9.66
N SER A 25 7.59 -5.25 8.91
CA SER A 25 7.23 -5.70 7.57
C SER A 25 7.85 -4.74 6.54
N GLN A 26 8.22 -5.28 5.39
CA GLN A 26 8.71 -4.47 4.28
C GLN A 26 8.21 -5.03 2.96
N VAL A 27 7.98 -4.13 2.01
CA VAL A 27 7.64 -4.46 0.63
C VAL A 27 8.58 -3.69 -0.30
N ALA A 28 8.94 -4.31 -1.42
CA ALA A 28 9.78 -3.70 -2.44
C ALA A 28 8.98 -3.60 -3.74
N ILE A 29 8.55 -2.37 -4.07
CA ILE A 29 7.76 -2.07 -5.26
C ILE A 29 8.71 -1.69 -6.39
N PRO A 30 8.78 -2.44 -7.50
CA PRO A 30 9.64 -2.08 -8.62
C PRO A 30 9.24 -0.70 -9.19
N ALA A 31 10.23 0.07 -9.65
CA ALA A 31 9.98 1.42 -10.18
C ALA A 31 8.98 1.43 -11.35
N GLN A 32 8.91 0.33 -12.11
CA GLN A 32 8.00 0.17 -13.24
C GLN A 32 6.52 0.19 -12.85
N GLY A 33 6.15 -0.26 -11.64
CA GLY A 33 4.76 -0.28 -11.17
C GLY A 33 4.39 0.92 -10.30
N MET A 34 5.23 1.96 -10.25
CA MET A 34 5.03 3.11 -9.37
C MET A 34 3.90 4.03 -9.83
N ILE A 35 3.59 4.05 -11.14
CA ILE A 35 2.49 4.86 -11.67
C ILE A 35 1.16 4.23 -11.24
N GLU A 36 0.99 2.94 -11.46
CA GLU A 36 -0.21 2.20 -11.06
C GLU A 36 -0.38 2.19 -9.54
N PHE A 37 0.72 2.07 -8.79
CA PHE A 37 0.69 2.20 -7.34
C PHE A 37 0.23 3.60 -6.89
N ARG A 38 0.72 4.65 -7.54
CA ARG A 38 0.28 6.03 -7.28
C ARG A 38 -1.20 6.19 -7.59
N ASP A 39 -1.66 5.75 -8.74
CA ASP A 39 -3.05 5.90 -9.17
C ASP A 39 -3.99 5.15 -8.22
N ALA A 40 -3.62 3.92 -7.79
CA ALA A 40 -4.38 3.17 -6.78
C ALA A 40 -4.43 3.87 -5.41
N LEU A 41 -3.36 4.58 -5.01
CA LEU A 41 -3.36 5.39 -3.79
C LEU A 41 -4.20 6.67 -3.93
N THR A 42 -4.15 7.32 -5.09
CA THR A 42 -4.93 8.54 -5.36
C THR A 42 -6.42 8.23 -5.31
N ASP A 43 -6.88 7.19 -6.01
CA ASP A 43 -8.29 6.78 -5.99
C ASP A 43 -8.75 6.48 -4.55
N LEU A 44 -7.92 5.80 -3.75
CA LEU A 44 -8.22 5.55 -2.34
C LEU A 44 -8.35 6.86 -1.53
N LEU A 45 -7.43 7.81 -1.72
CA LEU A 45 -7.43 9.06 -0.98
C LEU A 45 -8.58 9.97 -1.39
N GLU A 46 -9.04 9.91 -2.63
CA GLU A 46 -10.23 10.62 -3.07
C GLU A 46 -11.48 10.06 -2.41
N ASP A 47 -11.60 8.73 -2.36
CA ASP A 47 -12.75 8.09 -1.75
C ASP A 47 -12.74 8.23 -0.22
N PHE A 48 -11.58 8.08 0.45
CA PHE A 48 -11.47 7.90 1.92
C PHE A 48 -10.57 8.90 2.65
N GLY A 49 -9.89 9.81 1.95
CA GLY A 49 -8.90 10.73 2.54
C GLY A 49 -9.50 11.91 3.32
N THR A 50 -10.82 12.05 3.34
CA THR A 50 -11.53 13.20 3.91
C THR A 50 -12.40 12.87 5.11
N ASP A 51 -12.43 11.62 5.61
CA ASP A 51 -13.32 11.25 6.72
C ASP A 51 -12.61 11.08 8.06
N ASP A 52 -13.32 11.52 9.10
CA ASP A 52 -12.82 11.82 10.43
C ASP A 52 -12.63 10.56 11.30
N GLY A 53 -12.26 9.44 10.69
CA GLY A 53 -12.10 8.16 11.39
C GLY A 53 -13.43 7.46 11.75
N GLY A 54 -14.53 7.84 11.10
CA GLY A 54 -15.83 7.17 11.24
C GLY A 54 -15.84 5.77 10.60
N PHE A 55 -16.64 4.86 11.17
CA PHE A 55 -16.89 3.54 10.59
C PHE A 55 -17.68 3.73 9.28
N ARG A 56 -17.05 3.51 8.12
CA ARG A 56 -17.76 3.50 6.84
C ARG A 56 -18.38 2.14 6.59
N GLY A 57 -19.52 2.13 5.92
CA GLY A 57 -20.29 0.92 5.61
C GLY A 57 -19.56 0.01 4.63
N GLU A 58 -19.92 0.07 3.36
CA GLU A 58 -19.25 -0.71 2.32
C GLU A 58 -17.85 -0.11 2.02
N LEU A 59 -16.85 -0.99 2.04
CA LEU A 59 -15.49 -0.68 1.62
C LEU A 59 -15.36 -0.96 0.11
N PRO A 60 -14.46 -0.25 -0.59
CA PRO A 60 -14.27 -0.46 -2.01
C PRO A 60 -13.62 -1.81 -2.25
N GLU A 61 -13.76 -2.34 -3.45
CA GLU A 61 -13.09 -3.57 -3.82
C GLU A 61 -11.56 -3.38 -3.82
N GLY A 62 -10.85 -4.39 -3.33
CA GLY A 62 -9.39 -4.41 -3.35
C GLY A 62 -8.86 -4.37 -4.78
N ARG A 63 -7.72 -3.71 -4.98
CA ARG A 63 -7.04 -3.64 -6.27
C ARG A 63 -5.80 -4.51 -6.28
N HIS A 64 -5.33 -4.87 -7.47
CA HIS A 64 -4.03 -5.50 -7.60
C HIS A 64 -3.29 -4.98 -8.83
N ILE A 65 -1.95 -4.95 -8.73
CA ILE A 65 -1.07 -4.63 -9.85
C ILE A 65 -0.13 -5.80 -10.07
N ARG A 66 0.16 -6.09 -11.34
CA ARG A 66 1.18 -7.07 -11.70
C ARG A 66 2.39 -6.32 -12.27
N VAL A 67 3.55 -6.58 -11.67
CA VAL A 67 4.82 -6.01 -12.12
C VAL A 67 5.82 -7.16 -12.22
N ASP A 68 6.33 -7.41 -13.43
CA ASP A 68 7.10 -8.60 -13.77
C ASP A 68 6.37 -9.90 -13.36
N ASN A 69 6.97 -10.64 -12.42
CA ASN A 69 6.48 -11.89 -11.85
C ASN A 69 5.89 -11.72 -10.44
N LYS A 70 5.71 -10.48 -9.97
CA LYS A 70 5.08 -10.17 -8.68
C LYS A 70 3.67 -9.61 -8.90
N ILE A 71 2.75 -9.96 -8.01
CA ILE A 71 1.41 -9.37 -7.94
C ILE A 71 1.31 -8.69 -6.58
N PHE A 72 1.00 -7.41 -6.56
CA PHE A 72 0.73 -6.70 -5.31
C PHE A 72 -0.76 -6.48 -5.18
N TYR A 73 -1.29 -6.77 -4.00
CA TYR A 73 -2.69 -6.55 -3.63
C TYR A 73 -2.78 -5.34 -2.69
N PHE A 74 -3.77 -4.50 -2.93
CA PHE A 74 -4.11 -3.30 -2.19
C PHE A 74 -5.53 -3.47 -1.67
N ASP A 75 -5.65 -4.00 -0.46
CA ASP A 75 -6.94 -4.22 0.18
C ASP A 75 -7.27 -3.06 1.10
N ILE A 76 -8.50 -2.58 1.04
CA ILE A 76 -8.98 -1.57 1.97
C ILE A 76 -9.65 -2.27 3.13
N GLY A 77 -9.13 -2.01 4.32
CA GLY A 77 -9.66 -2.54 5.57
C GLY A 77 -10.08 -1.42 6.51
N GLN A 78 -10.86 -1.78 7.51
CA GLN A 78 -11.29 -0.87 8.55
C GLN A 78 -11.15 -1.55 9.90
N ASN A 79 -10.75 -0.79 10.91
CA ASN A 79 -10.75 -1.24 12.29
C ASN A 79 -11.13 -0.06 13.20
N ASN A 80 -11.12 -0.28 14.52
CA ASN A 80 -11.49 0.75 15.51
C ASN A 80 -10.58 2.00 15.50
N ARG A 81 -9.51 2.03 14.70
CA ARG A 81 -8.61 3.18 14.51
C ARG A 81 -8.86 3.90 13.18
N GLY A 82 -9.78 3.42 12.35
CA GLY A 82 -10.12 3.99 11.06
C GLY A 82 -9.88 3.04 9.88
N VAL A 83 -9.91 3.63 8.68
CA VAL A 83 -9.67 2.96 7.40
C VAL A 83 -8.17 2.88 7.13
N PHE A 84 -7.71 1.75 6.58
CA PHE A 84 -6.32 1.52 6.23
C PHE A 84 -6.20 0.76 4.90
N MET A 85 -5.09 0.99 4.19
CA MET A 85 -4.69 0.16 3.06
C MET A 85 -3.72 -0.93 3.54
N ARG A 86 -4.03 -2.19 3.23
CA ARG A 86 -3.10 -3.31 3.36
C ARG A 86 -2.45 -3.56 2.02
N VAL A 87 -1.11 -3.56 2.00
CA VAL A 87 -0.32 -3.94 0.84
C VAL A 87 0.32 -5.29 1.08
N SER A 88 0.07 -6.27 0.19
CA SER A 88 0.70 -7.59 0.20
C SER A 88 1.27 -7.95 -1.17
N GLU A 89 2.31 -8.79 -1.20
CA GLU A 89 2.93 -9.35 -2.41
C GLU A 89 2.69 -10.86 -2.55
#